data_AF-A0A7K4KMD7-F1
#
_entry.id   AF-A0A7K4KMD7-F1
#
_cell.length_a   1.000
_cell.length_b   1.000
_cell.length_c   1.000
_cell.angle_alpha   90.00
_cell.angle_beta   90.00
_cell.angle_gamma   90.00
#
_symmetry.space_group_name_H-M   'P 1'
#
loop_
_entity.id
_entity.type
_entity.pdbx_description
1 polymer ?
#
loop_
_entity_poly.entity_id
_entity_poly.type
_entity_poly.pdbx_seq_one_letter_code
_entity_poly.pdbx_strand_id
1 'polypeptide(L)'
;QWVYNILEKKAEAERIVYENPDPEHGFVLLPDLKWDQSQLDDLYLIALVHRRDLKSLRDLTGEHLPLLRNILREGKEAVAARYGVPGSQLRVYLHYQPSYYHLHVHFTALGYEAPGCAVERAHLLADVVDNLARDGAYYRGRALSFALRADEPLLRRFQDAGRL
;
A
#
# COMPACT_ATOMS: atom_id res chain seq x y z
N GLN A 1 10.01 13.41 -0.22
CA GLN A 1 11.44 13.31 -0.55
C GLN A 1 11.97 11.88 -0.39
N TRP A 2 11.84 11.24 0.77
CA TRP A 2 12.42 9.90 1.00
C TRP A 2 11.94 8.82 0.00
N VAL A 3 10.64 8.79 -0.34
CA VAL A 3 10.08 7.88 -1.36
C VAL A 3 10.83 8.03 -2.70
N TYR A 4 11.01 9.27 -3.17
CA TYR A 4 11.69 9.53 -4.42
C TYR A 4 13.18 9.18 -4.36
N ASN A 5 13.82 9.33 -3.20
CA ASN A 5 15.21 8.89 -3.05
C ASN A 5 15.33 7.36 -3.25
N ILE A 6 14.36 6.57 -2.80
CA ILE A 6 14.33 5.11 -3.05
C ILE A 6 14.08 4.82 -4.53
N LEU A 7 13.04 5.44 -5.11
CA LEU A 7 12.69 5.22 -6.52
C LEU A 7 13.82 5.64 -7.49
N GLU A 8 14.58 6.69 -7.14
CA GLU A 8 15.73 7.19 -7.91
C GLU A 8 17.06 6.54 -7.51
N LYS A 9 17.04 5.51 -6.65
CA LYS A 9 18.22 4.77 -6.18
C LYS A 9 19.28 5.62 -5.48
N LYS A 10 18.86 6.74 -4.89
CA LYS A 10 19.69 7.64 -4.08
C LYS A 10 19.77 7.21 -2.61
N ALA A 11 18.89 6.30 -2.17
CA ALA A 11 18.89 5.73 -0.82
C ALA A 11 18.24 4.33 -0.82
N GLU A 12 18.66 3.46 0.11
CA GLU A 12 18.10 2.12 0.37
C GLU A 12 18.09 1.20 -0.88
N ALA A 13 18.91 1.48 -1.89
CA ALA A 13 18.90 0.74 -3.15
C ALA A 13 19.32 -0.73 -2.96
N GLU A 14 20.24 -0.96 -2.03
CA GLU A 14 20.73 -2.28 -1.61
C GLU A 14 19.69 -3.11 -0.85
N ARG A 15 18.60 -2.49 -0.37
CA ARG A 15 17.53 -3.16 0.37
C ARG A 15 16.33 -3.54 -0.49
N ILE A 16 16.38 -3.21 -1.78
CA ILE A 16 15.33 -3.57 -2.73
C ILE A 16 15.30 -5.09 -2.89
N VAL A 17 14.14 -5.68 -2.61
CA VAL A 17 13.89 -7.11 -2.74
C VAL A 17 13.45 -7.46 -4.17
N TYR A 18 12.66 -6.57 -4.77
CA TYR A 18 12.15 -6.72 -6.12
C TYR A 18 11.86 -5.36 -6.73
N GLU A 19 12.02 -5.25 -8.04
CA GLU A 19 11.63 -4.08 -8.81
C GLU A 19 11.07 -4.50 -10.15
N ASN A 20 9.87 -3.99 -10.46
CA ASN A 20 9.36 -3.90 -11.81
C ASN A 20 9.61 -2.46 -12.29
N PRO A 21 10.53 -2.23 -13.25
CA PRO A 21 11.00 -0.89 -13.61
C PRO A 21 10.06 -0.13 -14.55
N ASP A 22 8.90 -0.69 -14.92
CA ASP A 22 7.93 0.00 -15.77
C ASP A 22 7.48 1.31 -15.09
N PRO A 23 7.58 2.47 -15.78
CA PRO A 23 7.29 3.75 -15.15
C PRO A 23 5.80 3.93 -14.80
N GLU A 24 4.90 3.19 -15.47
CA GLU A 24 3.45 3.31 -15.33
C GLU A 24 2.85 2.18 -14.47
N HIS A 25 3.35 0.96 -14.66
CA HIS A 25 2.79 -0.27 -14.07
C HIS A 25 3.77 -0.97 -13.11
N GLY A 26 4.92 -0.36 -12.86
CA GLY A 26 5.98 -0.90 -12.03
C GLY A 26 6.01 -0.32 -10.61
N PHE A 27 6.83 -0.95 -9.78
CA PHE A 27 7.00 -0.63 -8.37
C PHE A 27 8.32 -1.20 -7.83
N VAL A 28 8.76 -0.64 -6.71
CA VAL A 28 9.86 -1.15 -5.88
C VAL A 28 9.29 -1.82 -4.65
N LEU A 29 9.72 -3.04 -4.33
CA LEU A 29 9.41 -3.76 -3.09
C LEU A 29 10.64 -3.78 -2.18
N LEU A 30 10.49 -3.35 -0.93
CA LEU A 30 11.58 -3.34 0.05
C LEU A 30 11.05 -3.53 1.49
N PRO A 31 11.89 -3.97 2.44
CA PRO A 31 11.54 -4.03 3.86
C PRO A 31 11.07 -2.68 4.40
N ASP A 32 9.97 -2.66 5.15
CA ASP A 32 9.53 -1.47 5.89
C ASP A 32 10.54 -1.15 7.00
N LEU A 33 10.71 0.14 7.33
CA LEU A 33 11.62 0.58 8.39
C LEU A 33 11.25 0.02 9.78
N LYS A 34 10.01 -0.46 9.97
CA LYS A 34 9.54 -1.09 11.21
C LYS A 34 10.02 -2.53 11.39
N TRP A 35 10.60 -3.16 10.37
CA TRP A 35 11.05 -4.55 10.42
C TRP A 35 12.56 -4.62 10.40
N ASP A 36 13.14 -5.22 11.46
CA ASP A 36 14.58 -5.40 11.60
C ASP A 36 15.13 -6.60 10.82
N GLN A 37 14.25 -7.42 10.23
CA GLN A 37 14.57 -8.62 9.46
C GLN A 37 15.22 -9.75 10.28
N SER A 38 15.08 -9.72 11.61
CA SER A 38 15.60 -10.76 12.49
C SER A 38 14.81 -12.07 12.41
N GLN A 39 13.51 -11.98 12.10
CA GLN A 39 12.61 -13.11 11.96
C GLN A 39 11.50 -12.84 10.93
N LEU A 40 10.70 -13.87 10.63
CA LEU A 40 9.62 -13.79 9.64
C LEU A 40 8.23 -13.59 10.25
N ASP A 41 8.06 -13.81 11.57
CA ASP A 41 6.75 -13.70 12.22
C ASP A 41 6.20 -12.26 12.19
N ASP A 42 7.08 -11.26 12.08
CA ASP A 42 6.77 -9.85 11.92
C ASP A 42 7.18 -9.30 10.55
N LEU A 43 7.33 -10.17 9.53
CA LEU A 43 7.69 -9.80 8.16
C LEU A 43 6.83 -8.62 7.71
N TYR A 44 7.51 -7.56 7.26
CA TYR A 44 6.88 -6.33 6.78
C TYR A 44 7.66 -5.74 5.61
N LEU A 45 7.07 -5.79 4.42
CA LEU A 45 7.55 -5.07 3.24
C LEU A 45 6.55 -4.02 2.78
N ILE A 46 7.05 -3.09 1.98
CA ILE A 46 6.26 -2.06 1.33
C ILE A 46 6.56 -2.04 -0.17
N ALA A 47 5.53 -1.95 -0.99
CA ALA A 47 5.63 -1.69 -2.41
C ALA A 47 5.39 -0.20 -2.67
N LEU A 48 6.32 0.48 -3.34
CA LEU A 48 6.25 1.89 -3.74
C LEU A 48 6.11 1.95 -5.26
N VAL A 49 5.03 2.52 -5.76
CA VAL A 49 4.80 2.61 -7.22
C VAL A 49 5.75 3.62 -7.87
N HIS A 50 6.14 3.41 -9.14
CA HIS A 50 7.00 4.36 -9.85
C HIS A 50 6.28 5.65 -10.23
N ARG A 51 5.02 5.55 -10.63
CA ARG A 51 4.14 6.69 -10.91
C ARG A 51 4.09 7.65 -9.73
N ARG A 52 4.04 8.95 -10.03
CA ARG A 52 4.11 10.03 -9.01
C ARG A 52 2.78 10.75 -8.79
N ASP A 53 1.77 10.42 -9.59
CA ASP A 53 0.47 11.09 -9.61
C ASP A 53 -0.57 10.43 -8.69
N LEU A 54 -0.30 9.22 -8.20
CA LEU A 54 -1.18 8.47 -7.31
C LEU A 54 -0.84 8.75 -5.84
N LYS A 55 -1.76 9.38 -5.11
CA LYS A 55 -1.56 9.77 -3.71
C LYS A 55 -2.22 8.81 -2.74
N SER A 56 -3.39 8.26 -3.08
CA SER A 56 -4.17 7.38 -2.19
C SER A 56 -5.18 6.52 -2.96
N LEU A 57 -6.00 5.74 -2.25
CA LEU A 57 -7.16 5.05 -2.83
C LEU A 57 -8.06 5.94 -3.68
N ARG A 58 -8.19 7.24 -3.34
CA ARG A 58 -9.08 8.17 -4.06
C ARG A 58 -8.66 8.47 -5.50
N ASP A 59 -7.38 8.27 -5.82
CA ASP A 59 -6.86 8.50 -7.18
C ASP A 59 -6.98 7.24 -8.05
N LEU A 60 -7.22 6.08 -7.45
CA LEU A 60 -7.33 4.82 -8.17
C LEU A 60 -8.59 4.76 -9.04
N THR A 61 -8.39 4.21 -10.23
CA THR A 61 -9.40 3.98 -11.26
C THR A 61 -9.13 2.65 -11.95
N GLY A 62 -10.03 2.24 -12.85
CA GLY A 62 -9.84 1.06 -13.70
C GLY A 62 -8.54 1.08 -14.53
N GLU A 63 -8.00 2.26 -14.87
CA GLU A 63 -6.72 2.41 -15.58
C GLU A 63 -5.55 1.75 -14.82
N HIS A 64 -5.63 1.76 -13.49
CA HIS A 64 -4.55 1.32 -12.62
C HIS A 64 -4.59 -0.19 -12.33
N LEU A 65 -5.56 -0.93 -12.88
CA LEU A 65 -5.66 -2.38 -12.68
C LEU A 65 -4.39 -3.15 -13.05
N PRO A 66 -3.66 -2.85 -14.14
CA PRO A 66 -2.40 -3.53 -14.45
C PRO A 66 -1.35 -3.33 -13.35
N LEU A 67 -1.15 -2.09 -12.88
CA LEU A 67 -0.24 -1.75 -11.77
C LEU A 67 -0.60 -2.53 -10.50
N LEU A 68 -1.87 -2.50 -10.09
CA LEU A 68 -2.33 -3.16 -8.86
C LEU A 68 -2.20 -4.69 -8.92
N ARG A 69 -2.44 -5.28 -10.09
CA ARG A 69 -2.26 -6.73 -10.33
C ARG A 69 -0.78 -7.12 -10.33
N ASN A 70 0.09 -6.30 -10.93
CA ASN A 70 1.54 -6.51 -10.88
C ASN A 70 2.02 -6.49 -9.44
N ILE A 71 1.67 -5.47 -8.65
CA ILE A 71 2.03 -5.41 -7.22
C ILE A 71 1.58 -6.67 -6.49
N LEU A 72 0.32 -7.10 -6.65
CA LEU A 72 -0.21 -8.25 -5.93
C LEU A 72 0.48 -9.56 -6.33
N ARG A 73 0.69 -9.80 -7.63
CA ARG A 73 1.28 -11.03 -8.15
C ARG A 73 2.79 -11.06 -7.90
N GLU A 74 3.50 -10.09 -8.47
CA GLU A 74 4.97 -10.05 -8.44
C GLU A 74 5.49 -9.81 -7.02
N GLY A 75 4.76 -9.03 -6.21
CA GLY A 75 5.11 -8.85 -4.80
C GLY A 75 5.03 -10.15 -3.99
N LYS A 76 3.98 -10.95 -4.19
CA LYS A 76 3.86 -12.27 -3.54
C LYS A 76 4.91 -13.25 -4.03
N GLU A 77 5.19 -13.27 -5.34
CA GLU A 77 6.23 -14.11 -5.93
C GLU A 77 7.63 -13.75 -5.40
N ALA A 78 7.93 -12.45 -5.31
CA ALA A 78 9.19 -11.95 -4.75
C ALA A 78 9.35 -12.33 -3.27
N VAL A 79 8.29 -12.18 -2.46
CA VAL A 79 8.33 -12.58 -1.04
C VAL A 79 8.54 -14.09 -0.90
N ALA A 80 7.84 -14.90 -1.70
CA ALA A 80 8.02 -16.35 -1.69
C ALA A 80 9.45 -16.75 -2.10
N ALA A 81 9.99 -16.14 -3.16
CA ALA A 81 11.34 -16.42 -3.63
C ALA A 81 12.42 -16.00 -2.64
N ARG A 82 12.26 -14.84 -1.98
CA ARG A 82 13.28 -14.26 -1.10
C ARG A 82 13.27 -14.82 0.32
N TYR A 83 12.09 -15.13 0.84
CA TYR A 83 11.87 -15.47 2.26
C TYR A 83 11.19 -16.82 2.48
N GLY A 84 10.75 -17.52 1.42
CA GLY A 84 10.04 -18.80 1.54
C GLY A 84 8.62 -18.69 2.09
N VAL A 85 8.08 -17.47 2.25
CA VAL A 85 6.72 -17.24 2.77
C VAL A 85 5.71 -17.25 1.62
N PRO A 86 4.75 -18.20 1.60
CA PRO A 86 3.76 -18.28 0.52
C PRO A 86 2.79 -17.10 0.58
N GLY A 87 2.29 -16.68 -0.58
CA GLY A 87 1.35 -15.55 -0.67
C GLY A 87 0.00 -15.74 0.05
N SER A 88 -0.32 -16.95 0.51
CA SER A 88 -1.47 -17.27 1.38
C SER A 88 -1.22 -16.92 2.85
N GLN A 89 0.04 -16.77 3.27
CA GLN A 89 0.45 -16.34 4.61
C GLN A 89 0.76 -14.84 4.66
N LEU A 90 0.33 -14.07 3.65
CA LEU A 90 0.53 -12.63 3.59
C LEU A 90 -0.81 -11.89 3.66
N ARG A 91 -0.88 -10.87 4.51
CA ARG A 91 -1.90 -9.82 4.42
C ARG A 91 -1.32 -8.69 3.56
N VAL A 92 -1.98 -8.41 2.43
CA VAL A 92 -1.55 -7.42 1.43
C VAL A 92 -2.61 -6.32 1.29
N TYR A 93 -2.27 -5.07 1.64
CA TYR A 93 -3.27 -4.03 1.84
C TYR A 93 -2.75 -2.59 1.64
N LEU A 94 -3.69 -1.68 1.40
CA LEU A 94 -3.49 -0.22 1.34
C LEU A 94 -3.97 0.39 2.67
N HIS A 95 -3.41 1.54 3.07
CA HIS A 95 -3.99 2.36 4.13
C HIS A 95 -4.91 3.46 3.57
N TYR A 96 -5.98 3.76 4.30
CA TYR A 96 -6.76 4.99 4.16
C TYR A 96 -7.15 5.55 5.55
N GLN A 97 -6.72 6.75 5.95
CA GLN A 97 -5.76 7.63 5.26
C GLN A 97 -4.32 7.03 5.29
N PRO A 98 -3.55 7.22 4.21
CA PRO A 98 -2.15 6.82 4.19
C PRO A 98 -1.31 7.74 5.07
N SER A 99 -0.19 7.23 5.62
CA SER A 99 0.74 8.06 6.41
C SER A 99 1.50 9.08 5.55
N TYR A 100 1.59 8.86 4.24
CA TYR A 100 2.17 9.77 3.26
C TYR A 100 1.49 9.57 1.90
N TYR A 101 1.40 10.65 1.13
CA TYR A 101 0.62 10.71 -0.11
C TYR A 101 1.44 10.37 -1.36
N HIS A 102 1.86 9.11 -1.43
CA HIS A 102 2.39 8.44 -2.61
C HIS A 102 1.92 6.99 -2.50
N LEU A 103 1.22 6.46 -3.50
CA LEU A 103 0.56 5.17 -3.40
C LEU A 103 1.56 4.07 -3.02
N HIS A 104 1.23 3.33 -1.97
CA HIS A 104 2.05 2.25 -1.45
C HIS A 104 1.18 1.12 -0.91
N VAL A 105 1.69 -0.11 -1.01
CA VAL A 105 1.01 -1.32 -0.56
C VAL A 105 1.86 -2.01 0.51
N HIS A 106 1.23 -2.38 1.60
CA HIS A 106 1.84 -3.12 2.71
C HIS A 106 1.74 -4.61 2.45
N PHE A 107 2.83 -5.34 2.70
CA PHE A 107 2.92 -6.79 2.71
C PHE A 107 3.35 -7.20 4.11
N THR A 108 2.47 -7.86 4.86
CA THR A 108 2.76 -8.29 6.23
C THR A 108 2.52 -9.78 6.39
N ALA A 109 3.29 -10.44 7.27
CA ALA A 109 2.94 -11.79 7.72
C ALA A 109 1.49 -11.81 8.26
N LEU A 110 0.72 -12.84 7.90
CA LEU A 110 -0.69 -12.94 8.29
C LEU A 110 -0.86 -13.01 9.82
N GLY A 111 0.06 -13.70 10.50
CA GLY A 111 0.09 -13.82 11.96
C GLY A 111 0.54 -12.55 12.68
N TYR A 112 1.10 -11.56 11.97
CA TYR A 112 1.51 -10.30 12.55
C TYR A 112 0.34 -9.32 12.64
N GLU A 113 0.04 -8.83 13.85
CA GLU A 113 -0.87 -7.70 14.07
C GLU A 113 -0.15 -6.37 13.82
N ALA A 114 0.21 -6.12 12.56
CA ALA A 114 0.92 -4.91 12.18
C ALA A 114 0.09 -3.64 12.47
N PRO A 115 0.72 -2.55 12.95
CA PRO A 115 0.01 -1.28 13.16
C PRO A 115 -0.68 -0.80 11.88
N GLY A 116 -1.99 -0.57 11.97
CA GLY A 116 -2.82 -0.11 10.84
C GLY A 116 -3.42 -1.22 9.96
N CYS A 117 -3.27 -2.50 10.33
CA CYS A 117 -3.88 -3.62 9.59
C CYS A 117 -5.39 -3.82 9.86
N ALA A 118 -5.97 -3.03 10.75
CA ALA A 118 -7.37 -3.13 11.17
C ALA A 118 -8.34 -2.46 10.15
N VAL A 119 -9.61 -2.85 10.20
CA VAL A 119 -10.62 -2.58 9.16
C VAL A 119 -10.93 -1.10 8.96
N GLU A 120 -10.72 -0.27 9.98
CA GLU A 120 -10.88 1.18 9.93
C GLU A 120 -9.78 1.89 9.15
N ARG A 121 -8.76 1.17 8.67
CA ARG A 121 -7.65 1.74 7.92
C ARG A 121 -7.19 0.89 6.74
N ALA A 122 -7.12 -0.43 6.91
CA ALA A 122 -6.62 -1.36 5.92
C ALA A 122 -7.68 -1.72 4.88
N HIS A 123 -7.28 -1.67 3.60
CA HIS A 123 -8.07 -2.14 2.48
C HIS A 123 -7.28 -3.20 1.73
N LEU A 124 -7.76 -4.45 1.70
CA LEU A 124 -7.06 -5.54 1.03
C LEU A 124 -6.86 -5.22 -0.45
N LEU A 125 -5.65 -5.41 -0.96
CA LEU A 125 -5.33 -5.09 -2.36
C LEU A 125 -6.17 -5.93 -3.34
N ALA A 126 -6.46 -7.18 -3.00
CA ALA A 126 -7.34 -8.04 -3.79
C ALA A 126 -8.75 -7.43 -3.91
N ASP A 127 -9.35 -6.98 -2.81
CA ASP A 127 -10.66 -6.33 -2.82
C ASP A 127 -10.61 -4.99 -3.58
N VAL A 128 -9.51 -4.24 -3.48
CA VAL A 128 -9.32 -3.00 -4.24
C VAL A 128 -9.34 -3.28 -5.74
N VAL A 129 -8.64 -4.32 -6.19
CA VAL A 129 -8.63 -4.77 -7.59
C VAL A 129 -10.04 -5.19 -8.03
N ASP A 130 -10.72 -6.00 -7.24
CA ASP A 130 -12.07 -6.49 -7.59
C ASP A 130 -13.11 -5.36 -7.65
N ASN A 131 -13.03 -4.42 -6.71
CA ASN A 131 -13.89 -3.25 -6.69
C ASN A 131 -13.72 -2.40 -7.96
N LEU A 132 -12.47 -2.14 -8.37
CA LEU A 132 -12.16 -1.37 -9.58
C LEU A 132 -12.50 -2.12 -10.87
N ALA A 133 -12.37 -3.45 -10.88
CA ALA A 133 -12.76 -4.27 -12.01
C ALA A 133 -14.28 -4.27 -12.23
N ARG A 134 -15.08 -4.15 -11.15
CA ARG A 134 -16.54 -4.01 -11.21
C ARG A 134 -16.96 -2.59 -11.57
N ASP A 135 -16.31 -1.59 -10.99
CA ASP A 135 -16.56 -0.17 -11.25
C ASP A 135 -15.24 0.61 -11.24
N GLY A 136 -14.81 1.03 -12.44
CA GLY A 136 -13.56 1.77 -12.61
C GLY A 136 -13.53 3.14 -11.92
N ALA A 137 -14.67 3.66 -11.43
CA ALA A 137 -14.77 4.91 -10.67
C ALA A 137 -15.14 4.68 -9.19
N TYR A 138 -15.13 3.43 -8.71
CA TYR A 138 -15.63 3.03 -7.39
C TYR A 138 -15.10 3.90 -6.23
N TYR A 139 -13.79 4.14 -6.19
CA TYR A 139 -13.15 4.92 -5.12
C TYR A 139 -13.38 6.43 -5.21
N ARG A 140 -13.94 6.94 -6.31
CA ARG A 140 -14.38 8.34 -6.41
C ARG A 140 -15.75 8.55 -5.78
N GLY A 141 -16.67 7.60 -5.97
CA GLY A 141 -18.07 7.72 -5.54
C GLY A 141 -18.40 7.22 -4.14
N ARG A 142 -17.66 6.22 -3.61
CA ARG A 142 -18.01 5.61 -2.32
C ARG A 142 -17.61 6.45 -1.11
N ALA A 143 -18.32 6.26 0.00
CA ALA A 143 -17.83 6.63 1.32
C ALA A 143 -16.69 5.68 1.76
N LEU A 144 -15.70 6.23 2.44
CA LEU A 144 -14.59 5.49 3.06
C LEU A 144 -14.55 5.90 4.53
N SER A 145 -14.69 4.91 5.42
CA SER A 145 -14.54 5.11 6.85
C SER A 145 -13.06 5.11 7.23
N PHE A 146 -12.65 6.03 8.10
CA PHE A 146 -11.31 6.08 8.66
C PHE A 146 -11.31 6.79 10.01
N ALA A 147 -10.33 6.47 10.86
CA ALA A 147 -10.12 7.16 12.12
C ALA A 147 -9.26 8.42 11.95
N LEU A 148 -9.55 9.45 12.74
CA LEU A 148 -8.71 10.64 12.92
C LEU A 148 -8.49 10.87 14.41
N ARG A 149 -7.37 11.47 14.77
CA ARG A 149 -7.14 11.88 16.17
C ARG A 149 -8.03 13.06 16.51
N ALA A 150 -8.45 13.15 17.78
CA ALA A 150 -9.34 14.21 18.25
C ALA A 150 -8.76 15.63 18.06
N ASP A 151 -7.43 15.75 18.08
CA ASP A 151 -6.69 17.00 17.90
C ASP A 151 -6.35 17.32 16.42
N GLU A 152 -6.74 16.47 15.46
CA GLU A 152 -6.38 16.69 14.05
C GLU A 152 -7.24 17.78 13.39
N PRO A 153 -6.61 18.79 12.74
CA PRO A 153 -7.35 19.83 12.03
C PRO A 153 -8.31 19.31 10.96
N LEU A 154 -7.99 18.16 10.36
CA LEU A 154 -8.86 17.53 9.36
C LEU A 154 -10.21 17.09 9.97
N LEU A 155 -10.23 16.57 11.19
CA LEU A 155 -11.46 16.16 11.86
C LEU A 155 -12.40 17.36 12.03
N ARG A 156 -11.85 18.50 12.45
CA ARG A 156 -12.60 19.76 12.55
C ARG A 156 -13.19 20.19 11.21
N ARG A 157 -12.45 20.03 10.11
CA ARG A 157 -12.98 20.32 8.75
C ARG A 157 -14.17 19.45 8.38
N PHE A 158 -14.18 18.17 8.79
CA PHE A 158 -15.36 17.30 8.58
C PHE A 158 -16.56 17.73 9.43
N GLN A 159 -16.33 18.14 10.69
CA GLN A 159 -17.36 18.68 11.58
C GLN A 159 -17.99 19.95 11.00
N ASP A 160 -17.17 20.92 10.62
CA ASP A 160 -17.61 22.21 10.05
C ASP A 160 -18.40 22.02 8.74
N ALA A 161 -18.13 20.94 8.00
CA ALA A 161 -18.82 20.59 6.77
C ALA A 161 -20.10 19.75 6.98
N GLY A 162 -20.47 19.42 8.23
CA GLY A 162 -21.64 18.57 8.54
C GLY A 162 -21.52 17.15 7.99
N ARG A 163 -20.30 16.58 7.99
CA ARG A 163 -19.97 15.27 7.42
C ARG A 163 -19.66 14.20 8.47
N LEU A 164 -20.10 14.42 9.71
CA LEU A 164 -20.02 13.48 10.84
C LEU A 164 -21.42 13.16 11.35
#